data_AF-A0A661R6W8-F1
#
_entry.id   AF-A0A661R6W8-F1
#
_cell.length_a   1.000
_cell.length_b   1.000
_cell.length_c   1.000
_cell.angle_alpha   90.00
_cell.angle_beta   90.00
_cell.angle_gamma   90.00
#
_symmetry.space_group_name_H-M   'P 1'
#
loop_
_entity.id
_entity.type
_entity.pdbx_description
1 polymer ?
#
loop_
_entity_poly.entity_id
_entity_poly.type
_entity_poly.pdbx_seq_one_letter_code
_entity_poly.pdbx_strand_id
1 'polypeptide(L)'
;MACTAPESSVNVVNGVKVYYLKFKSIHGPFTDRYSFLYKRFWNIRDIYNLAMGRAMGKILDKEKPDVVHTNNITGFSIAIWHEVHKRNFRLVHTLRDYYLLCPKNSMFSQEKIA
;
A
#
# COMPACT_ATOMS: atom_id res chain seq x y z
N MET A 1 -0.02 9.66 -11.83
CA MET A 1 -0.83 8.68 -11.08
C MET A 1 -0.01 7.40 -10.88
N ALA A 2 -0.17 6.70 -9.76
CA ALA A 2 0.47 5.40 -9.53
C ALA A 2 -0.57 4.38 -9.06
N CYS A 3 -0.52 3.16 -9.57
CA CYS A 3 -1.41 2.05 -9.20
C CYS A 3 -0.67 0.70 -9.24
N THR A 4 -1.21 -0.30 -8.57
CA THR A 4 -0.68 -1.67 -8.61
C THR A 4 -1.11 -2.40 -9.88
N ALA A 5 -0.24 -3.23 -10.44
CA ALA A 5 -0.52 -4.10 -11.59
C ALA A 5 0.26 -5.43 -11.48
N PRO A 6 -0.03 -6.44 -12.33
CA PRO A 6 0.76 -7.67 -12.41
C PRO A 6 2.21 -7.43 -12.89
N GLU A 7 2.40 -6.41 -13.72
CA GLU A 7 3.68 -6.03 -14.29
C GLU A 7 3.93 -4.53 -14.15
N SER A 8 5.20 -4.14 -14.04
CA SER A 8 5.57 -2.73 -13.93
C SER A 8 5.66 -2.11 -15.32
N SER A 9 4.93 -1.03 -15.55
CA SER A 9 4.97 -0.29 -16.81
C SER A 9 4.65 1.20 -16.60
N VAL A 10 4.93 2.03 -17.60
CA VAL A 10 4.56 3.44 -17.60
C VAL A 10 3.78 3.71 -18.87
N ASN A 11 2.56 4.22 -18.75
CA ASN A 11 1.72 4.59 -19.88
C ASN A 11 1.11 5.97 -19.68
N VAL A 12 0.57 6.53 -20.75
CA VAL A 12 -0.25 7.75 -20.69
C VAL A 12 -1.70 7.35 -20.95
N VAL A 13 -2.59 7.66 -20.01
CA VAL A 13 -4.02 7.38 -20.12
C VAL A 13 -4.76 8.71 -19.99
N ASN A 14 -5.53 9.09 -21.01
CA ASN A 14 -6.25 10.37 -21.06
C ASN A 14 -5.36 11.58 -20.74
N GLY A 15 -4.13 11.60 -21.28
CA GLY A 15 -3.14 12.66 -21.04
C GLY A 15 -2.45 12.60 -19.67
N VAL A 16 -2.83 11.66 -18.79
CA VAL A 16 -2.22 11.49 -17.47
C VAL A 16 -1.15 10.40 -17.51
N LYS A 17 0.06 10.72 -17.03
CA LYS A 17 1.13 9.72 -16.84
C LYS A 17 0.77 8.76 -15.70
N VAL A 18 0.69 7.47 -16.01
CA VAL A 18 0.35 6.40 -15.07
C VAL A 18 1.54 5.46 -14.88
N TYR A 19 1.95 5.30 -13.62
CA TYR A 19 2.93 4.34 -13.17
C TYR A 19 2.22 3.09 -12.66
N TYR A 20 2.29 2.01 -13.43
CA TYR A 20 1.86 0.68 -13.01
C TYR A 20 3.01 0.01 -12.27
N LEU A 21 2.79 -0.38 -11.02
CA LEU A 21 3.80 -1.03 -10.19
C LEU A 21 3.44 -2.48 -9.95
N LYS A 22 4.35 -3.40 -10.30
CA LYS A 22 4.23 -4.80 -9.94
C LYS A 22 4.08 -4.95 -8.42
N PHE A 23 2.97 -5.54 -7.99
CA PHE A 23 2.75 -5.81 -6.57
C PHE A 23 3.82 -6.78 -6.06
N LYS A 24 4.61 -6.32 -5.08
CA LYS A 24 5.64 -7.13 -4.44
C LYS A 24 5.11 -7.65 -3.11
N SER A 25 4.21 -8.63 -3.15
CA SER A 25 3.69 -9.21 -1.91
C SER A 25 4.84 -9.85 -1.12
N ILE A 26 4.93 -9.59 0.18
CA ILE A 26 5.82 -10.31 1.08
C ILE A 26 4.95 -11.31 1.84
N HIS A 27 4.41 -12.30 1.13
CA HIS A 27 3.80 -13.43 1.81
C HIS A 27 4.91 -14.25 2.46
N GLY A 28 4.92 -14.28 3.80
CA GLY A 28 5.64 -15.30 4.53
C GLY A 28 5.07 -16.68 4.19
N PRO A 29 5.82 -17.78 4.41
CA PRO A 29 5.33 -19.12 4.14
C PRO A 29 4.04 -19.36 4.94
N PHE A 30 2.93 -19.64 4.25
CA PHE A 30 1.67 -20.03 4.86
C PHE A 30 1.85 -21.40 5.52
N THR A 31 2.28 -21.41 6.78
CA THR A 31 2.31 -22.61 7.62
C THR A 31 1.62 -22.30 8.93
N ASP A 32 0.73 -23.19 9.38
CA ASP A 32 -0.05 -23.04 10.61
C ASP A 32 0.78 -23.22 11.90
N ARG A 33 2.10 -23.38 11.79
CA ARG A 33 3.00 -23.71 12.92
C ARG A 33 3.62 -22.52 13.64
N TYR A 34 3.14 -21.31 13.40
CA TYR A 34 3.74 -20.11 13.98
C TYR A 34 2.95 -19.55 15.16
N SER A 35 3.68 -19.10 16.18
CA SER A 35 3.11 -18.41 17.34
C SER A 35 2.37 -17.14 16.92
N PHE A 36 1.38 -16.74 17.72
CA PHE A 36 0.56 -15.54 17.49
C PHE A 36 1.41 -14.28 17.20
N LEU A 37 2.53 -14.12 17.91
CA LEU A 37 3.47 -13.01 17.74
C LEU A 37 4.16 -13.04 16.37
N TYR A 38 4.58 -14.22 15.91
CA TYR A 38 5.23 -14.37 14.61
C TYR A 38 4.24 -14.10 13.47
N LYS A 39 2.99 -14.56 13.58
CA LYS A 39 1.91 -14.23 12.64
C LYS A 39 1.63 -12.72 12.61
N ARG A 40 1.65 -12.05 13.77
CA ARG A 40 1.48 -10.60 13.85
C ARG A 40 2.64 -9.84 13.21
N PHE A 41 3.88 -10.29 13.41
CA PHE A 41 5.07 -9.69 12.81
C PHE A 41 5.02 -9.73 11.27
N TRP A 42 4.62 -10.85 10.68
CA TRP A 42 4.43 -10.95 9.23
C TRP A 42 3.31 -10.05 8.72
N ASN A 43 2.19 -9.98 9.43
CA ASN A 43 1.10 -9.06 9.07
C ASN A 43 1.57 -7.59 9.12
N ILE A 44 2.35 -7.20 10.14
CA ILE A 44 2.92 -5.84 10.23
C ILE A 44 3.90 -5.59 9.08
N ARG A 45 4.76 -6.55 8.76
CA ARG A 45 5.71 -6.45 7.64
C ARG A 45 5.01 -6.37 6.29
N ASP A 46 3.87 -7.04 6.12
CA ASP A 46 3.07 -6.95 4.90
C ASP A 46 2.35 -5.59 4.80
N ILE A 47 1.80 -5.09 5.91
CA ILE A 47 1.25 -3.72 6.01
C ILE A 47 2.33 -2.66 5.73
N TYR A 48 3.57 -2.90 6.17
CA TYR A 48 4.76 -2.08 5.92
C TYR A 48 5.61 -2.64 4.78
N ASN A 49 5.02 -2.77 3.59
CA ASN A 49 5.77 -3.14 2.40
C ASN A 49 6.78 -2.06 1.98
N LEU A 50 7.97 -2.08 2.60
CA LEU A 50 9.06 -1.16 2.31
C LEU A 50 9.50 -1.20 0.85
N ALA A 51 9.33 -2.32 0.15
CA ALA A 51 9.69 -2.41 -1.26
C ALA A 51 8.77 -1.54 -2.12
N MET A 52 7.47 -1.52 -1.82
CA MET A 52 6.50 -0.63 -2.46
C MET A 52 6.72 0.82 -2.04
N GLY A 53 7.02 1.08 -0.76
CA GLY A 53 7.41 2.41 -0.28
C GLY A 53 8.60 2.98 -1.06
N ARG A 54 9.70 2.22 -1.17
CA ARG A 54 10.88 2.64 -1.95
C ARG A 54 10.59 2.86 -3.44
N ALA A 55 9.74 2.02 -4.04
CA ALA A 55 9.33 2.21 -5.43
C ALA A 55 8.57 3.53 -5.61
N MET A 56 7.67 3.85 -4.67
CA MET A 56 6.97 5.13 -4.65
C MET A 56 7.93 6.30 -4.40
N GLY A 57 8.89 6.14 -3.49
CA GLY A 57 9.94 7.14 -3.22
C GLY A 57 10.70 7.55 -4.49
N LYS A 58 11.07 6.58 -5.34
CA LYS A 58 11.71 6.85 -6.64
C LYS A 58 10.82 7.67 -7.58
N ILE A 59 9.51 7.40 -7.59
CA ILE A 59 8.55 8.16 -8.41
C ILE A 59 8.42 9.58 -7.86
N LEU A 60 8.35 9.74 -6.53
CA LEU A 60 8.29 11.04 -5.87
C LEU A 60 9.54 11.88 -6.16
N ASP A 61 10.73 11.27 -6.11
CA ASP A 61 12.00 11.94 -6.43
C ASP A 61 12.09 12.39 -7.90
N LYS A 62 11.46 11.62 -8.80
CA LYS A 62 11.42 11.92 -10.24
C LYS A 62 10.41 13.00 -10.59
N GLU A 63 9.17 12.86 -10.12
CA GLU A 63 8.08 13.77 -10.50
C GLU A 63 8.03 15.03 -9.65
N LYS A 64 8.59 15.00 -8.42
CA LYS A 64 8.64 16.13 -7.47
C LYS A 64 7.30 16.88 -7.35
N PRO A 65 6.22 16.19 -6.95
CA PRO A 65 4.89 16.80 -6.91
C PRO A 65 4.75 17.81 -5.77
N ASP A 66 3.92 18.86 -5.95
CA ASP A 66 3.58 19.80 -4.87
C ASP A 66 2.66 19.17 -3.82
N VAL A 67 1.79 18.26 -4.26
CA VAL A 67 0.80 17.55 -3.45
C VAL A 67 0.72 16.10 -3.87
N VAL A 68 0.70 15.21 -2.90
CA VAL A 68 0.46 13.78 -3.07
C VAL A 68 -0.95 13.46 -2.59
N HIS A 69 -1.79 12.94 -3.48
CA HIS A 69 -3.13 12.48 -3.16
C HIS A 69 -3.18 10.95 -3.17
N THR A 70 -3.57 10.36 -2.04
CA THR A 70 -3.77 8.91 -1.90
C THR A 70 -5.23 8.62 -1.65
N ASN A 71 -5.74 7.50 -2.18
CA ASN A 71 -7.17 7.20 -2.14
C ASN A 71 -7.49 5.75 -1.72
N ASN A 72 -6.62 4.82 -2.06
CA ASN A 72 -6.60 3.44 -1.63
C ASN A 72 -5.13 3.08 -1.53
N ILE A 73 -4.70 2.61 -0.36
CA ILE A 73 -3.32 2.21 -0.09
C ILE A 73 -3.18 0.69 0.07
N THR A 74 -4.30 -0.03 0.00
CA THR A 74 -4.36 -1.49 -0.04
C THR A 74 -3.55 -1.97 -1.23
N GLY A 75 -2.61 -2.89 -1.00
CA GLY A 75 -1.69 -3.38 -2.03
C GLY A 75 -0.48 -2.48 -2.30
N PHE A 76 -0.39 -1.27 -1.73
CA PHE A 76 0.86 -0.54 -1.67
C PHE A 76 1.53 -0.75 -0.31
N SER A 77 1.06 0.00 0.70
CA SER A 77 1.51 0.03 2.10
C SER A 77 1.34 1.44 2.66
N ILE A 78 1.15 1.52 3.99
CA ILE A 78 1.25 2.77 4.76
C ILE A 78 2.66 3.41 4.63
N ALA A 79 3.69 2.65 4.24
CA ALA A 79 5.04 3.16 3.99
C ALA A 79 5.10 4.28 2.94
N ILE A 80 4.11 4.42 2.06
CA ILE A 80 4.02 5.58 1.16
C ILE A 80 3.96 6.87 1.96
N TRP A 81 3.14 6.94 3.01
CA TRP A 81 2.98 8.16 3.80
C TRP A 81 4.32 8.56 4.43
N HIS A 82 5.08 7.59 4.93
CA HIS A 82 6.43 7.84 5.43
C HIS A 82 7.35 8.44 4.35
N GLU A 83 7.35 7.89 3.13
CA GLU A 83 8.18 8.39 2.03
C GLU A 83 7.77 9.79 1.55
N VAL A 84 6.48 10.13 1.63
CA VAL A 84 5.94 11.47 1.35
C VAL A 84 6.39 12.46 2.42
N HIS A 85 6.20 12.13 3.71
CA HIS A 85 6.62 12.96 4.83
C HIS A 85 8.13 13.18 4.86
N LYS A 86 8.93 12.14 4.59
CA LYS A 86 10.39 12.21 4.53
C LYS A 86 10.90 13.24 3.51
N ARG A 87 10.13 13.50 2.46
CA ARG A 87 10.45 14.47 1.39
C ARG A 87 9.77 15.82 1.55
N ASN A 88 9.06 16.03 2.66
CA ASN A 88 8.30 17.26 2.94
C ASN A 88 7.22 17.60 1.89
N PHE A 89 6.66 16.59 1.23
CA PHE A 89 5.52 16.80 0.33
C PHE A 89 4.21 16.88 1.12
N ARG A 90 3.25 17.66 0.63
CA ARG A 90 1.91 17.75 1.22
C ARG A 90 1.13 16.48 0.88
N LEU A 91 0.56 15.82 1.89
CA LEU A 91 -0.22 14.59 1.73
C LEU A 91 -1.71 14.86 1.96
N VAL A 92 -2.54 14.47 1.00
CA VAL A 92 -3.99 14.38 1.15
C VAL A 92 -4.39 12.91 1.01
N HIS A 93 -5.18 12.41 1.94
CA HIS A 93 -5.73 11.06 1.87
C HIS A 93 -7.26 11.11 1.83
N THR A 94 -7.85 10.47 0.84
CA THR A 94 -9.30 10.23 0.77
C THR A 94 -9.57 8.79 1.18
N LEU A 95 -10.34 8.60 2.25
CA LEU A 95 -10.78 7.27 2.68
C LEU A 95 -11.75 6.70 1.63
N ARG A 96 -11.38 5.59 0.98
CA ARG A 96 -12.27 4.82 0.10
C ARG A 96 -12.48 3.38 0.55
N ASP A 97 -11.77 2.94 1.58
CA ASP A 97 -11.84 1.60 2.12
C ASP A 97 -11.67 1.63 3.65
N TYR A 98 -11.91 0.48 4.28
CA TYR A 98 -11.74 0.31 5.71
C TYR A 98 -10.36 -0.28 6.05
N TYR A 99 -9.40 -0.30 5.12
CA TYR A 99 -8.13 -0.98 5.30
C TYR A 99 -7.35 -0.47 6.53
N LEU A 100 -7.41 0.85 6.77
CA LEU A 100 -6.79 1.51 7.92
C LEU A 100 -7.41 1.11 9.26
N LEU A 101 -8.68 0.69 9.27
CA LEU A 101 -9.40 0.25 10.48
C LEU A 101 -9.39 -1.28 10.63
N CYS A 102 -9.49 -1.98 9.52
CA CYS A 102 -9.58 -3.42 9.43
C CYS A 102 -8.69 -3.92 8.28
N PRO A 103 -7.56 -4.61 8.56
CA PRO A 103 -6.69 -5.13 7.51
C PRO A 103 -7.39 -6.11 6.54
N LYS A 104 -8.50 -6.74 6.99
CA LYS A 104 -9.34 -7.60 6.15
C LYS A 104 -10.29 -6.81 5.23
N ASN A 105 -10.36 -5.50 5.41
CA ASN A 105 -11.23 -4.55 4.71
C ASN A 105 -12.73 -4.87 4.76
N SER A 106 -13.12 -5.88 5.53
CA SER A 106 -14.48 -6.41 5.53
C SER A 106 -15.32 -5.87 6.68
N MET A 107 -14.70 -5.37 7.76
CA MET A 107 -15.36 -4.88 8.99
C MET A 107 -16.38 -5.86 9.60
N PHE A 108 -16.45 -7.10 9.12
CA PHE A 108 -17.34 -8.14 9.66
C PHE A 108 -16.70 -8.80 10.88
N SER A 109 -17.39 -8.67 12.01
CA SER A 109 -17.26 -9.60 13.13
C SER A 109 -18.04 -10.87 12.78
N GLN A 110 -17.50 -12.05 13.08
CA GLN A 110 -18.29 -13.29 13.00
C GLN A 110 -19.37 -13.25 14.08
N GLU A 111 -20.52 -12.63 13.80
CA GLU A 111 -21.74 -13.05 14.47
C GLU A 111 -22.04 -14.45 13.97
N LYS A 112 -21.85 -15.45 14.84
CA LYS A 112 -22.51 -16.74 14.66
C LYS A 112 -24.00 -16.43 14.67
N ILE A 113 -24.63 -16.52 13.50
CA ILE A 113 -26.08 -16.68 13.43
C ILE A 113 -26.35 -18.00 14.13
N ALA A 114 -26.91 -17.92 15.33
CA ALA A 114 -27.38 -19.05 16.11
C ALA A 114 -28.64 -19.65 15.48
#